data_AF-A0A2X3F335-F1
#
_entry.id   AF-A0A2X3F335-F1
#
_cell.length_a   1.000
_cell.length_b   1.000
_cell.length_c   1.000
_cell.angle_alpha   90.00
_cell.angle_beta   90.00
_cell.angle_gamma   90.00
#
_symmetry.space_group_name_H-M   'P 1'
#
loop_
_entity.id
_entity.type
_entity.pdbx_description
1 polymer ?
#
loop_
_entity_poly.entity_id
_entity_poly.type
_entity_poly.pdbx_seq_one_letter_code
_entity_poly.pdbx_strand_id
1 'polypeptide(L)'
;MLGYCAEQAGDAQQAAEYYQLARQGGSTLDAGRYYNDQPADYLFWQGIALRKSGNPAQAEQHFRHFIDWAAQHRDDVPQVDFFAVSLPDLVVLDVSAQQRHQQHCLFIEALGHLGLGNVSACQQRMQQLLQINPAHDKAHLIRHALQSGIFS
;
A
#
# COMPACT_ATOMS: atom_id res chain seq x y z
N MET A 1 0.09 -1.06 12.19
CA MET A 1 0.38 0.06 13.12
C MET A 1 0.36 -0.33 14.59
N LEU A 2 -0.64 -1.05 15.12
CA LEU A 2 -0.67 -1.41 16.55
C LEU A 2 0.61 -2.12 17.05
N GLY A 3 1.14 -3.08 16.28
CA GLY A 3 2.41 -3.74 16.61
C GLY A 3 3.58 -2.76 16.73
N TYR A 4 3.67 -1.77 15.83
CA TYR A 4 4.69 -0.72 15.89
C TYR A 4 4.53 0.16 17.13
N CYS A 5 3.30 0.58 17.46
CA CYS A 5 3.04 1.38 18.66
C CYS A 5 3.43 0.62 19.94
N ALA A 6 3.12 -0.68 20.02
CA ALA A 6 3.52 -1.53 21.14
C ALA A 6 5.06 -1.66 21.25
N GLU A 7 5.77 -1.80 20.11
CA GLU A 7 7.24 -1.75 20.11
C GLU A 7 7.78 -0.43 20.66
N GLN A 8 7.21 0.72 20.24
CA GLN A 8 7.62 2.03 20.73
C GLN A 8 7.33 2.22 22.23
N ALA A 9 6.32 1.55 22.75
CA ALA A 9 5.99 1.53 24.18
C ALA A 9 6.86 0.53 24.99
N GLY A 10 7.71 -0.26 24.34
CA GLY A 10 8.53 -1.29 24.98
C GLY A 10 7.78 -2.60 25.29
N ASP A 11 6.55 -2.77 24.81
CA ASP A 11 5.75 -3.98 25.00
C ASP A 11 5.98 -4.98 23.86
N ALA A 12 7.06 -5.75 24.00
CA ALA A 12 7.46 -6.73 23.00
C ALA A 12 6.45 -7.87 22.82
N GLN A 13 5.72 -8.25 23.89
CA GLN A 13 4.75 -9.33 23.81
C GLN A 13 3.53 -8.90 22.99
N GLN A 14 2.94 -7.75 23.32
CA GLN A 14 1.79 -7.22 22.60
C GLN A 14 2.15 -6.89 21.15
N ALA A 15 3.37 -6.38 20.90
CA ALA A 15 3.86 -6.18 19.55
C ALA A 15 3.87 -7.46 18.72
N ALA A 16 4.38 -8.56 19.28
CA ALA A 16 4.44 -9.85 18.61
C ALA A 16 3.03 -10.38 18.29
N GLU A 17 2.08 -10.26 19.21
CA GLU A 17 0.68 -10.65 19.00
C GLU A 17 0.05 -9.86 17.83
N TYR A 18 0.23 -8.53 17.81
CA TYR A 18 -0.28 -7.70 16.73
C TYR A 18 0.37 -8.00 15.38
N TYR A 19 1.67 -8.31 15.34
CA TYR A 19 2.32 -8.73 14.11
C TYR A 19 1.85 -10.12 13.64
N GLN A 20 1.56 -11.04 14.56
CA GLN A 20 0.94 -12.32 14.19
C GLN A 20 -0.44 -12.11 13.56
N LEU A 21 -1.26 -11.24 14.14
CA LEU A 21 -2.59 -10.91 13.60
C LEU A 21 -2.49 -10.24 12.21
N ALA A 22 -1.59 -9.28 12.04
CA ALA A 22 -1.40 -8.57 10.78
C ALA A 22 -0.93 -9.48 9.61
N ARG A 23 -0.39 -10.67 9.92
CA ARG A 23 0.00 -11.67 8.92
C ARG A 23 -1.17 -12.50 8.42
N GLN A 24 -2.30 -12.48 9.10
CA GLN A 24 -3.48 -13.27 8.73
C GLN A 24 -4.25 -12.58 7.59
N GLY A 25 -4.90 -13.38 6.74
CA GLY A 25 -5.67 -12.90 5.59
C GLY A 25 -5.00 -13.16 4.24
N GLY A 26 -5.67 -12.77 3.16
CA GLY A 26 -5.11 -12.85 1.82
C GLY A 26 -3.88 -11.97 1.65
N SER A 27 -3.05 -12.29 0.66
CA SER A 27 -1.86 -11.51 0.30
C SER A 27 -1.85 -11.10 -1.17
N THR A 28 -3.00 -11.17 -1.83
CA THR A 28 -3.17 -10.87 -3.26
C THR A 28 -3.29 -9.36 -3.46
N LEU A 29 -2.50 -8.81 -4.39
CA LEU A 29 -2.70 -7.45 -4.87
C LEU A 29 -3.80 -7.44 -5.93
N ASP A 30 -4.79 -6.58 -5.72
CA ASP A 30 -5.93 -6.41 -6.61
C ASP A 30 -5.93 -5.01 -7.22
N ALA A 31 -6.58 -4.87 -8.38
CA ALA A 31 -6.68 -3.59 -9.08
C ALA A 31 -7.72 -2.62 -8.49
N GLY A 32 -8.25 -2.90 -7.30
CA GLY A 32 -9.25 -2.06 -6.63
C GLY A 32 -10.57 -2.00 -7.38
N ARG A 33 -10.96 -3.12 -8.01
CA ARG A 33 -12.18 -3.27 -8.83
C ARG A 33 -13.42 -3.40 -7.97
N TYR A 34 -13.28 -4.00 -6.79
CA TYR A 34 -14.41 -4.28 -5.90
C TYR A 34 -14.20 -3.63 -4.52
N TYR A 35 -15.30 -3.28 -3.86
CA TYR A 35 -15.26 -2.66 -2.53
C TYR A 35 -14.59 -3.52 -1.45
N ASN A 36 -14.50 -4.84 -1.69
CA ASN A 36 -13.89 -5.82 -0.81
C ASN A 36 -12.43 -6.14 -1.16
N ASP A 37 -11.88 -5.54 -2.21
CA ASP A 37 -10.45 -5.68 -2.54
C ASP A 37 -9.62 -5.14 -1.37
N GLN A 38 -8.57 -5.88 -1.00
CA GLN A 38 -7.75 -5.46 0.13
C GLN A 38 -6.95 -4.19 -0.23
N PRO A 39 -6.99 -3.15 0.62
CA PRO A 39 -6.17 -1.97 0.40
C PRO A 39 -4.68 -2.31 0.40
N ALA A 40 -3.92 -1.80 -0.58
CA ALA A 40 -2.49 -2.08 -0.71
C ALA A 40 -1.66 -1.72 0.54
N ASP A 41 -2.09 -0.73 1.31
CA ASP A 41 -1.48 -0.34 2.58
C ASP A 41 -1.65 -1.39 3.69
N TYR A 42 -2.69 -2.23 3.64
CA TYR A 42 -2.83 -3.36 4.58
C TYR A 42 -1.79 -4.44 4.27
N LEU A 43 -1.64 -4.77 2.99
CA LEU A 43 -0.63 -5.70 2.50
C LEU A 43 0.80 -5.18 2.76
N PHE A 44 1.02 -3.86 2.73
CA PHE A 44 2.28 -3.28 3.14
C PHE A 44 2.59 -3.59 4.61
N TRP A 45 1.64 -3.37 5.51
CA TRP A 45 1.81 -3.71 6.94
C TRP A 45 1.94 -5.21 7.19
N GLN A 46 1.34 -6.06 6.37
CA GLN A 46 1.57 -7.51 6.38
C GLN A 46 3.05 -7.84 6.08
N GLY A 47 3.66 -7.18 5.09
CA GLY A 47 5.09 -7.30 4.78
C GLY A 47 5.98 -6.82 5.93
N ILE A 48 5.63 -5.70 6.58
CA ILE A 48 6.34 -5.23 7.78
C ILE A 48 6.23 -6.25 8.91
N ALA A 49 5.04 -6.80 9.15
CA ALA A 49 4.81 -7.80 10.17
C ALA A 49 5.60 -9.10 9.91
N LEU A 50 5.73 -9.54 8.65
CA LEU A 50 6.60 -10.65 8.26
C LEU A 50 8.06 -10.40 8.67
N ARG A 51 8.59 -9.21 8.33
CA ARG A 51 9.96 -8.81 8.70
C ARG A 51 10.15 -8.80 10.22
N LYS A 52 9.24 -8.15 10.94
CA LYS A 52 9.26 -8.04 12.40
C LYS A 52 9.09 -9.39 13.12
N SER A 53 8.42 -10.35 12.48
CA SER A 53 8.30 -11.74 12.98
C SER A 53 9.51 -12.62 12.65
N GLY A 54 10.63 -12.05 12.18
CA GLY A 54 11.83 -12.83 11.86
C GLY A 54 11.83 -13.48 10.47
N ASN A 55 10.99 -13.03 9.53
CA ASN A 55 10.91 -13.57 8.17
C ASN A 55 11.33 -12.53 7.10
N PRO A 56 12.57 -11.99 7.15
CA PRO A 56 12.98 -10.90 6.27
C PRO A 56 12.96 -11.27 4.77
N ALA A 57 13.35 -12.49 4.41
CA ALA A 57 13.34 -12.94 3.01
C ALA A 57 11.92 -12.99 2.42
N GLN A 58 10.94 -13.46 3.20
CA GLN A 58 9.54 -13.45 2.78
C GLN A 58 9.01 -12.02 2.65
N ALA A 59 9.38 -11.12 3.56
CA ALA A 59 9.01 -9.71 3.45
C ALA A 59 9.63 -9.06 2.20
N GLU A 60 10.89 -9.33 1.88
CA GLU A 60 11.52 -8.84 0.65
C GLU A 60 10.82 -9.36 -0.60
N GLN A 61 10.51 -10.66 -0.67
CA GLN A 61 9.77 -11.23 -1.79
C GLN A 61 8.39 -10.59 -1.92
N HIS A 62 7.70 -10.38 -0.80
CA HIS A 62 6.40 -9.70 -0.75
C HIS A 62 6.48 -8.28 -1.33
N PHE A 63 7.48 -7.49 -0.95
CA PHE A 63 7.63 -6.13 -1.47
C PHE A 63 8.15 -6.08 -2.92
N ARG A 64 8.92 -7.08 -3.38
CA ARG A 64 9.24 -7.22 -4.82
C ARG A 64 7.98 -7.50 -5.63
N HIS A 65 7.08 -8.33 -5.11
CA HIS A 65 5.80 -8.62 -5.76
C HIS A 65 4.95 -7.36 -5.98
N PHE A 66 5.00 -6.36 -5.08
CA PHE A 66 4.34 -5.07 -5.30
C PHE A 66 4.86 -4.36 -6.56
N ILE A 67 6.18 -4.31 -6.71
CA ILE A 67 6.82 -3.64 -7.85
C ILE A 67 6.50 -4.39 -9.14
N ASP A 68 6.63 -5.72 -9.12
CA ASP A 68 6.34 -6.56 -10.29
C ASP A 68 4.87 -6.47 -10.71
N TRP A 69 3.95 -6.51 -9.74
CA TRP A 69 2.52 -6.38 -10.00
C TRP A 69 2.20 -5.02 -10.62
N ALA A 70 2.72 -3.92 -10.05
CA ALA A 70 2.47 -2.58 -10.56
C ALA A 70 3.04 -2.37 -11.97
N ALA A 71 4.19 -2.99 -12.27
CA ALA A 71 4.78 -2.96 -13.60
C ALA A 71 3.95 -3.75 -14.62
N GLN A 72 3.49 -4.94 -14.25
CA GLN A 72 2.69 -5.81 -15.12
C GLN A 72 1.33 -5.21 -15.45
N HIS A 73 0.68 -4.57 -14.47
CA HIS A 73 -0.69 -4.07 -14.63
C HIS A 73 -0.76 -2.61 -15.05
N ARG A 74 0.37 -1.90 -15.23
CA ARG A 74 0.38 -0.44 -15.47
C ARG A 74 -0.55 0.01 -16.61
N ASP A 75 -0.60 -0.77 -17.68
CA ASP A 75 -1.37 -0.46 -18.87
C ASP A 75 -2.73 -1.20 -18.91
N ASP A 76 -2.98 -2.09 -17.95
CA ASP A 76 -4.18 -2.92 -17.85
C ASP A 76 -5.30 -2.21 -17.06
N VAL A 77 -5.81 -1.11 -17.62
CA VAL A 77 -6.87 -0.31 -16.98
C VAL A 77 -8.11 -1.17 -16.76
N PRO A 78 -8.58 -1.34 -15.50
CA PRO A 78 -9.79 -2.08 -15.21
C PRO A 78 -11.01 -1.48 -15.89
N GLN A 79 -11.82 -2.31 -16.54
CA GLN A 79 -13.14 -1.90 -16.97
C GLN A 79 -14.04 -1.75 -15.72
N VAL A 80 -14.76 -0.63 -15.64
CA VAL A 80 -15.74 -0.41 -14.58
C VAL A 80 -16.99 -1.20 -14.95
N ASP A 81 -17.25 -2.30 -14.24
CA ASP A 81 -18.51 -3.01 -14.39
C ASP A 81 -19.62 -2.19 -13.74
N PHE A 82 -20.48 -1.60 -14.56
CA PHE A 82 -21.57 -0.71 -14.16
C PHE A 82 -22.61 -1.40 -13.24
N PHE A 83 -22.53 -2.73 -13.08
CA PHE A 83 -23.40 -3.54 -12.22
C PHE A 83 -22.80 -3.85 -10.85
N ALA A 84 -21.57 -3.42 -10.54
CA ALA A 84 -21.05 -3.46 -9.17
C ALA A 84 -21.78 -2.37 -8.36
N VAL A 85 -22.74 -2.78 -7.52
CA VAL A 85 -23.77 -1.94 -6.85
C VAL A 85 -23.22 -1.00 -5.76
N SER A 86 -22.02 -0.46 -5.93
CA SER A 86 -21.36 0.43 -4.97
C SER A 86 -20.56 1.51 -5.69
N LEU A 87 -21.26 2.48 -6.26
CA LEU A 87 -20.71 3.82 -6.48
C LEU A 87 -21.55 4.82 -5.67
N PRO A 88 -21.28 4.98 -4.36
CA PRO A 88 -21.72 6.15 -3.61
C PRO A 88 -20.74 7.32 -3.79
N ASP A 89 -19.90 7.32 -4.83
CA ASP A 89 -19.14 8.50 -5.18
C ASP A 89 -19.95 9.33 -6.16
N LEU A 90 -20.30 10.54 -5.70
CA LEU A 90 -20.91 11.60 -6.50
C LEU A 90 -20.24 11.61 -7.87
N VAL A 91 -21.01 11.40 -8.92
CA VAL A 91 -20.64 11.36 -10.36
C VAL A 91 -19.99 12.67 -10.87
N VAL A 92 -19.54 13.54 -9.98
CA VAL A 92 -19.13 14.93 -10.22
C VAL A 92 -17.62 15.13 -10.07
N LEU A 93 -16.86 14.15 -9.57
CA LEU A 93 -15.38 14.20 -9.58
C LEU A 93 -14.85 13.32 -10.73
N ASP A 94 -14.78 13.93 -11.92
CA ASP A 94 -14.39 13.38 -13.22
C ASP A 94 -12.91 12.90 -13.26
N VAL A 95 -12.56 11.87 -12.48
CA VAL A 95 -11.27 11.17 -12.63
C VAL A 95 -11.51 9.96 -13.52
N SER A 96 -10.79 9.87 -14.65
CA SER A 96 -10.95 8.74 -15.56
C SER A 96 -10.51 7.43 -14.89
N ALA A 97 -11.06 6.29 -15.33
CA ALA A 97 -10.63 4.97 -14.84
C ALA A 97 -9.12 4.76 -15.04
N GLN A 98 -8.57 5.29 -16.15
CA GLN A 98 -7.14 5.28 -16.43
C GLN A 98 -6.34 6.08 -15.40
N GLN A 99 -6.79 7.28 -15.04
CA GLN A 99 -6.12 8.10 -14.03
C GLN A 99 -6.19 7.46 -12.63
N ARG A 100 -7.33 6.86 -12.25
CA ARG A 100 -7.44 6.12 -10.98
C ARG A 100 -6.49 4.92 -10.94
N HIS A 101 -6.44 4.16 -12.02
CA HIS A 101 -5.56 3.00 -12.14
C HIS A 101 -4.08 3.40 -12.10
N GLN A 102 -3.71 4.45 -12.82
CA GLN A 102 -2.35 5.00 -12.77
C GLN A 102 -1.95 5.42 -11.35
N GLN A 103 -2.86 6.10 -10.63
CA GLN A 103 -2.63 6.48 -9.23
C GLN A 103 -2.41 5.23 -8.35
N HIS A 104 -3.23 4.19 -8.52
CA HIS A 104 -3.14 2.93 -7.78
C HIS A 104 -1.82 2.20 -8.02
N CYS A 105 -1.42 2.02 -9.29
CA CYS A 105 -0.14 1.41 -9.64
C CYS A 105 1.06 2.19 -9.07
N LEU A 106 1.05 3.53 -9.14
CA LEU A 106 2.09 4.36 -8.54
C LEU A 106 2.16 4.20 -7.02
N PHE A 107 1.01 4.11 -6.35
CA PHE A 107 0.95 3.92 -4.91
C PHE A 107 1.48 2.54 -4.50
N ILE A 108 1.08 1.46 -5.18
CA ILE A 108 1.59 0.11 -4.94
C ILE A 108 3.10 0.04 -5.16
N GLU A 109 3.61 0.57 -6.28
CA GLU A 109 5.05 0.58 -6.57
C GLU A 109 5.83 1.35 -5.49
N ALA A 110 5.30 2.49 -5.04
CA ALA A 110 5.91 3.28 -3.97
C ALA A 110 5.97 2.52 -2.64
N LEU A 111 4.93 1.78 -2.27
CA LEU A 111 4.90 0.93 -1.07
C LEU A 111 5.89 -0.24 -1.17
N GLY A 112 6.01 -0.86 -2.35
CA GLY A 112 7.02 -1.90 -2.61
C GLY A 112 8.44 -1.38 -2.41
N HIS A 113 8.76 -0.22 -2.99
CA HIS A 113 10.05 0.42 -2.78
C HIS A 113 10.30 0.78 -1.32
N LEU A 114 9.30 1.34 -0.63
CA LEU A 114 9.40 1.64 0.80
C LEU A 114 9.71 0.39 1.62
N GLY A 115 8.99 -0.70 1.36
CA GLY A 115 9.19 -1.97 2.05
C GLY A 115 10.59 -2.53 1.85
N LEU A 116 11.19 -2.34 0.67
CA LEU A 116 12.58 -2.72 0.38
C LEU A 116 13.63 -1.72 0.92
N GLY A 117 13.22 -0.64 1.59
CA GLY A 117 14.14 0.40 2.07
C GLY A 117 14.62 1.37 0.98
N ASN A 118 14.06 1.30 -0.22
CA ASN A 118 14.39 2.16 -1.35
C ASN A 118 13.67 3.51 -1.25
N VAL A 119 14.00 4.30 -0.22
CA VAL A 119 13.29 5.55 0.13
C VAL A 119 13.26 6.55 -1.03
N SER A 120 14.37 6.71 -1.75
CA SER A 120 14.44 7.61 -2.91
C SER A 120 13.43 7.23 -4.01
N ALA A 121 13.35 5.95 -4.37
CA ALA A 121 12.41 5.47 -5.37
C ALA A 121 10.95 5.60 -4.89
N CYS A 122 10.68 5.33 -3.61
CA CYS A 122 9.37 5.58 -3.01
C CYS A 122 8.97 7.06 -3.15
N GLN A 123 9.86 7.99 -2.79
CA GLN A 123 9.60 9.42 -2.89
C GLN A 123 9.35 9.88 -4.32
N GLN A 124 10.10 9.36 -5.30
CA GLN A 124 9.88 9.65 -6.71
C GLN A 124 8.49 9.21 -7.18
N ARG A 125 8.06 8.00 -6.83
CA ARG A 125 6.72 7.49 -7.18
C ARG A 125 5.61 8.28 -6.48
N MET A 126 5.78 8.62 -5.21
CA MET A 126 4.84 9.48 -4.48
C MET A 126 4.76 10.89 -5.09
N GLN A 127 5.87 11.44 -5.59
CA GLN A 127 5.86 12.72 -6.28
C GLN A 127 5.08 12.66 -7.60
N GLN A 128 5.28 11.60 -8.40
CA GLN A 128 4.50 11.37 -9.61
C GLN A 128 3.00 11.20 -9.30
N LEU A 129 2.68 10.46 -8.25
CA LEU A 129 1.30 10.27 -7.77
C LEU A 129 0.65 11.61 -7.41
N LEU A 130 1.35 12.45 -6.65
CA LEU A 130 0.85 13.75 -6.20
C LEU A 130 0.83 14.82 -7.29
N GLN A 131 1.55 14.63 -8.40
CA GLN A 131 1.37 15.47 -9.60
C GLN A 131 0.04 15.18 -10.30
N ILE A 132 -0.42 13.93 -10.25
CA ILE A 132 -1.72 13.51 -10.83
C ILE A 132 -2.87 13.86 -9.90
N ASN A 133 -2.70 13.57 -8.60
CA ASN A 133 -3.68 13.85 -7.56
C ASN A 133 -3.01 14.52 -6.35
N PRO A 134 -2.96 15.87 -6.32
CA PRO A 134 -2.38 16.62 -5.21
C PRO A 134 -3.04 16.37 -3.85
N ALA A 135 -4.28 15.87 -3.84
CA ALA A 135 -5.07 15.61 -2.64
C ALA A 135 -5.04 14.12 -2.22
N HIS A 136 -4.17 13.29 -2.81
CA HIS A 136 -4.11 11.86 -2.48
C HIS A 136 -3.68 11.64 -1.02
N ASP A 137 -4.65 11.27 -0.19
CA ASP A 137 -4.57 11.15 1.27
C ASP A 137 -3.49 10.16 1.74
N LYS A 138 -3.51 8.92 1.22
CA LYS A 138 -2.56 7.87 1.62
C LYS A 138 -1.12 8.20 1.23
N ALA A 139 -0.92 8.87 0.08
CA ALA A 139 0.41 9.32 -0.33
C ALA A 139 0.99 10.35 0.65
N HIS A 140 0.17 11.32 1.09
CA HIS A 140 0.55 12.28 2.13
C HIS A 140 0.83 11.61 3.46
N LEU A 141 -0.01 10.64 3.87
CA LEU A 141 0.20 9.88 5.11
C LEU A 141 1.56 9.16 5.11
N ILE A 142 1.89 8.44 4.04
CA ILE A 142 3.16 7.71 3.93
C ILE A 142 4.36 8.68 3.90
N ARG A 143 4.26 9.80 3.18
CA ARG A 143 5.31 10.83 3.19
C ARG A 143 5.53 11.42 4.58
N HIS A 144 4.47 11.71 5.31
CA HIS A 144 4.56 12.21 6.68
C HIS A 144 5.21 11.17 7.60
N ALA A 145 4.82 9.90 7.49
CA ALA A 145 5.38 8.81 8.27
C ALA A 145 6.88 8.60 7.99
N LEU A 146 7.31 8.72 6.73
CA LEU A 146 8.73 8.74 6.34
C LEU A 146 9.50 9.89 7.00
N GLN A 147 8.96 11.10 6.97
CA GLN A 147 9.58 12.29 7.58
C GLN A 147 9.65 12.20 9.11
N SER A 148 8.69 11.51 9.72
CA SER A 148 8.60 11.30 11.17
C SER A 148 9.49 10.16 11.67
N GLY A 149 10.22 9.46 10.80
CA GLY A 149 11.08 8.33 11.19
C GLY A 149 10.33 7.06 11.58
N ILE A 150 9.07 6.89 11.15
CA ILE A 150 8.29 5.68 11.48
C ILE A 150 8.91 4.43 10.81
N PHE A 151 9.57 4.62 9.67
CA PHE A 151 10.14 3.53 8.86
C PHE A 151 11.69 3.48 8.88
N SER A 152 12.34 4.31 9.71
CA SER A 152 13.80 4.34 9.90
C SER A 152 14.28 3.36 10.97
#